data_AF-A0A6C1BVQ4-F1
#
_entry.id   AF-A0A6C1BVQ4-F1
#
_cell.length_a   1.000
_cell.length_b   1.000
_cell.length_c   1.000
_cell.angle_alpha   90.00
_cell.angle_beta   90.00
_cell.angle_gamma   90.00
#
_symmetry.space_group_name_H-M   'P 1'
#
loop_
_entity.id
_entity.type
_entity.pdbx_description
1 polymer ?
#
loop_
_entity_poly.entity_id
_entity_poly.type
_entity_poly.pdbx_seq_one_letter_code
_entity_poly.pdbx_strand_id
1 'polypeptide(L)'
;MNLEEKFNLLAEEVKKSMANPDLDIELCFPNEVDQACEIRSYPYLRVKYVVEGHDVYEKEIDIEPMYWEKDIKDLAGLVTFQIQQFMEEIDSVEYGGE
;
A
#
# COMPACT_ATOMS: atom_id res chain seq x y z
N MET A 1 3.12 -17.19 13.95
CA MET A 1 2.78 -16.42 12.74
C MET A 1 4.08 -15.87 12.20
N ASN A 2 4.44 -16.26 10.98
CA ASN A 2 5.67 -15.77 10.35
C ASN A 2 5.47 -14.32 9.88
N LEU A 3 6.57 -13.61 9.61
CA LEU A 3 6.53 -12.25 9.05
C LEU A 3 5.80 -12.23 7.70
N GLU A 4 6.06 -13.22 6.86
CA GLU A 4 5.38 -13.36 5.57
C GLU A 4 3.86 -13.48 5.72
N GLU A 5 3.38 -14.35 6.61
CA GLU A 5 1.94 -14.47 6.89
C GLU A 5 1.37 -13.16 7.45
N LYS A 6 2.11 -12.49 8.33
CA LYS A 6 1.69 -11.22 8.92
C LYS A 6 1.47 -10.14 7.86
N PHE A 7 2.42 -10.00 6.94
CA PHE A 7 2.34 -8.99 5.89
C PHE A 7 1.32 -9.37 4.82
N ASN A 8 1.12 -10.65 4.52
CA ASN A 8 0.01 -11.10 3.68
C ASN A 8 -1.34 -10.72 4.28
N LEU A 9 -1.55 -11.01 5.57
CA LEU A 9 -2.77 -10.61 6.28
C LEU A 9 -2.95 -9.08 6.31
N LEU A 10 -1.86 -8.33 6.46
CA LEU A 10 -1.89 -6.87 6.37
C LEU A 10 -2.39 -6.41 4.99
N ALA A 11 -1.83 -6.94 3.90
CA ALA A 11 -2.23 -6.60 2.55
C ALA A 11 -3.71 -6.95 2.29
N GLU A 12 -4.16 -8.11 2.76
CA GLU A 12 -5.57 -8.53 2.67
C GLU A 12 -6.51 -7.61 3.45
N GLU A 13 -6.16 -7.26 4.69
CA GLU A 13 -6.98 -6.37 5.53
C GLU A 13 -7.07 -4.97 4.92
N VAL A 14 -5.97 -4.43 4.38
CA VAL A 14 -5.97 -3.13 3.70
C VAL A 14 -6.82 -3.18 2.43
N LYS A 15 -6.65 -4.22 1.58
CA LYS A 15 -7.48 -4.42 0.38
C LYS A 15 -8.96 -4.49 0.72
N LYS A 16 -9.31 -5.23 1.76
CA LYS A 16 -10.68 -5.39 2.23
C LYS A 16 -11.24 -4.10 2.84
N SER A 17 -10.42 -3.35 3.56
CA SER A 17 -10.81 -2.07 4.14
C SER A 17 -11.06 -1.01 3.08
N MET A 18 -10.27 -1.01 2.00
CA MET A 18 -10.43 -0.09 0.88
C MET A 18 -11.59 -0.48 -0.01
N ALA A 19 -11.71 -1.76 -0.37
CA ALA A 19 -12.74 -2.28 -1.27
C ALA A 19 -12.93 -1.44 -2.56
N ASN A 20 -11.86 -0.80 -3.04
CA ASN A 20 -11.86 0.09 -4.20
C ASN A 20 -11.29 -0.66 -5.41
N PRO A 21 -12.04 -0.80 -6.52
CA PRO A 21 -11.57 -1.50 -7.72
C PRO A 21 -10.46 -0.75 -8.46
N ASP A 22 -10.36 0.56 -8.26
CA ASP A 22 -9.34 1.44 -8.86
C ASP A 22 -8.02 1.46 -8.07
N LEU A 23 -7.99 0.77 -6.92
CA LEU A 23 -6.79 0.59 -6.11
C LEU A 23 -6.26 -0.83 -6.27
N ASP A 24 -5.03 -0.92 -6.77
CA ASP A 24 -4.26 -2.17 -6.77
C ASP A 24 -3.18 -2.10 -5.68
N ILE A 25 -3.19 -3.07 -4.78
CA ILE A 25 -2.26 -3.14 -3.65
C ILE A 25 -1.44 -4.42 -3.83
N GLU A 26 -0.13 -4.30 -3.89
CA GLU A 26 0.79 -5.41 -4.07
C GLU A 26 1.78 -5.45 -2.91
N LEU A 27 2.03 -6.64 -2.37
CA LEU A 27 2.97 -6.83 -1.27
C LEU A 27 4.28 -7.36 -1.85
N CYS A 28 5.36 -6.59 -1.65
CA CYS A 28 6.68 -6.94 -2.10
C CYS A 28 7.56 -7.38 -0.92
N PHE A 29 8.15 -8.56 -1.04
CA PHE A 29 9.10 -9.09 -0.07
C PHE A 29 10.54 -8.86 -0.52
N PRO A 30 11.46 -8.59 0.42
CA PRO A 30 12.86 -8.32 0.11
C PRO A 30 13.60 -9.54 -0.48
N ASN A 31 13.07 -10.75 -0.22
CA ASN A 31 13.66 -12.01 -0.69
C ASN A 31 13.09 -12.50 -2.04
N GLU A 32 12.10 -11.81 -2.60
CA GLU A 32 11.51 -12.17 -3.89
C GLU A 32 11.93 -11.15 -4.94
N VAL A 33 12.68 -11.62 -5.94
CA VAL A 33 12.89 -10.87 -7.18
C VAL A 33 11.68 -11.15 -8.07
N ASP A 34 10.62 -10.38 -7.86
CA ASP A 34 9.50 -10.34 -8.80
C ASP A 34 9.69 -9.19 -9.80
N GLN A 35 9.18 -9.32 -11.03
CA GLN A 35 9.33 -8.28 -12.06
C GLN A 35 8.72 -6.94 -11.62
N ALA A 36 7.77 -6.96 -10.68
CA ALA A 36 7.15 -5.76 -10.13
C ALA A 36 7.76 -5.29 -8.80
N CYS A 37 8.64 -6.08 -8.17
CA CYS A 37 9.20 -5.76 -6.85
C CYS A 37 10.71 -5.51 -6.91
N GLU A 38 11.13 -4.30 -6.51
CA GLU A 38 12.52 -3.98 -6.26
C GLU A 38 13.08 -4.73 -5.05
N ILE A 39 14.36 -5.09 -5.13
CA ILE A 39 15.11 -5.70 -4.02
C ILE A 39 15.38 -4.62 -2.98
N ARG A 40 14.72 -4.71 -1.83
CA ARG A 40 14.90 -3.82 -0.68
C ARG A 40 15.36 -4.59 0.56
N SER A 41 15.76 -3.88 1.61
CA SER A 41 16.16 -4.49 2.89
C SER A 41 14.96 -4.89 3.77
N TYR A 42 13.77 -4.41 3.45
CA TYR A 42 12.54 -4.62 4.20
C TYR A 42 11.34 -4.75 3.23
N PRO A 43 10.26 -5.42 3.66
CA PRO A 43 9.05 -5.55 2.84
C PRO A 43 8.34 -4.20 2.73
N TYR A 44 7.62 -4.02 1.64
CA TYR A 44 6.86 -2.81 1.37
C TYR A 44 5.57 -3.14 0.61
N LEU A 45 4.59 -2.24 0.72
CA LEU A 45 3.35 -2.30 -0.04
C LEU A 45 3.44 -1.31 -1.19
N ARG A 46 3.24 -1.80 -2.41
CA ARG A 46 3.12 -0.96 -3.60
C ARG A 46 1.64 -0.73 -3.85
N VAL A 47 1.23 0.54 -3.85
CA VAL A 47 -0.16 0.96 -4.01
C VAL A 47 -0.26 1.72 -5.32
N LYS A 48 -1.09 1.22 -6.23
CA LYS A 48 -1.38 1.86 -7.51
C LYS A 48 -2.83 2.35 -7.48
N TYR A 49 -3.02 3.62 -7.78
CA TYR A 49 -4.32 4.24 -7.87
C TYR A 49 -4.54 4.72 -9.30
N VAL A 50 -5.58 4.22 -9.93
CA VAL A 50 -5.96 4.60 -11.29
C VAL A 50 -7.05 5.66 -11.21
N VAL A 51 -6.79 6.86 -11.73
CA VAL A 51 -7.80 7.93 -11.77
C VAL A 51 -8.51 8.00 -13.12
N GLU A 52 -9.70 8.60 -13.13
CA GLU A 52 -10.49 8.82 -14.34
C GLU A 52 -9.70 9.71 -15.33
N GLY A 53 -9.18 9.09 -16.39
CA GLY A 53 -8.25 9.73 -17.34
C GLY A 53 -7.12 8.82 -17.85
N HIS A 54 -6.94 7.64 -17.22
CA HIS A 54 -5.84 6.68 -17.39
C HIS A 54 -4.50 7.07 -16.74
N ASP A 55 -4.45 8.17 -15.98
CA ASP A 55 -3.28 8.43 -15.15
C ASP A 55 -3.24 7.42 -13.99
N VAL A 56 -2.07 6.80 -13.83
CA VAL A 56 -1.80 5.80 -12.79
C VAL A 56 -0.78 6.38 -11.85
N TYR A 57 -1.21 6.59 -10.60
CA TYR A 57 -0.36 7.08 -9.53
C TYR A 57 0.09 5.91 -8.67
N GLU A 58 1.36 5.97 -8.28
CA GLU A 58 1.97 4.90 -7.50
C GLU A 58 2.57 5.46 -6.21
N LYS A 59 2.37 4.72 -5.12
CA LYS A 59 2.99 4.98 -3.84
C LYS A 59 3.51 3.71 -3.22
N GLU A 60 4.76 3.75 -2.78
CA GLU A 60 5.38 2.68 -2.02
C GLU A 60 5.31 3.02 -0.53
N ILE A 61 4.84 2.05 0.27
CA ILE A 61 4.73 2.17 1.71
C ILE A 61 5.68 1.14 2.32
N ASP A 62 6.84 1.63 2.72
CA ASP A 62 7.87 0.82 3.35
C ASP A 62 7.43 0.36 4.74
N ILE A 63 7.51 -0.95 4.99
CA ILE A 63 7.20 -1.52 6.29
C ILE A 63 8.50 -1.71 7.06
N GLU A 64 8.96 -0.62 7.67
CA GLU A 64 10.20 -0.61 8.46
C GLU A 64 10.15 -1.61 9.63
N PRO A 65 11.31 -2.15 10.05
CA PRO A 65 11.40 -3.14 11.13
C PRO A 65 10.77 -2.66 12.45
N MET A 66 10.75 -1.36 12.71
CA MET A 66 10.11 -0.80 13.90
C MET A 66 8.58 -1.00 13.93
N TYR A 67 7.96 -1.21 12.77
CA TYR A 67 6.53 -1.50 12.67
C TYR A 67 6.25 -3.01 12.72
N TRP A 68 7.27 -3.88 12.62
CA TRP A 68 7.07 -5.34 12.63
C TRP A 68 6.58 -5.86 13.98
N GLU A 69 6.79 -5.10 15.05
CA GLU A 69 6.28 -5.43 16.39
C GLU A 69 4.82 -4.99 16.59
N LYS A 70 4.28 -4.09 15.75
CA LYS A 70 2.89 -3.61 15.86
C LYS A 70 1.88 -4.68 15.47
N ASP A 71 0.68 -4.57 16.03
CA ASP A 71 -0.45 -5.41 15.63
C ASP A 71 -0.83 -5.19 14.15
N ILE A 72 -1.27 -6.26 13.47
CA ILE A 72 -1.68 -6.19 12.06
C ILE A 72 -2.78 -5.13 11.87
N LYS A 73 -3.72 -5.04 12.81
CA LYS A 73 -4.81 -4.07 12.74
C LYS A 73 -4.32 -2.63 12.81
N ASP A 74 -3.33 -2.36 13.66
CA ASP A 74 -2.75 -1.03 13.81
C ASP A 74 -1.98 -0.63 12.54
N LEU A 75 -1.17 -1.56 12.02
CA LEU A 75 -0.52 -1.44 10.72
C LEU A 75 -1.52 -1.21 9.59
N ALA A 76 -2.58 -2.01 9.51
CA ALA A 76 -3.60 -1.91 8.47
C ALA A 76 -4.31 -0.55 8.54
N GLY A 77 -4.62 -0.05 9.73
CA GLY A 77 -5.18 1.28 9.93
C GLY A 77 -4.25 2.38 9.45
N LEU A 78 -2.95 2.31 9.81
CA LEU A 78 -1.94 3.27 9.38
C LEU A 78 -1.76 3.28 7.85
N VAL A 79 -1.62 2.10 7.24
CA VAL A 79 -1.48 1.97 5.79
C VAL A 79 -2.73 2.47 5.08
N THR A 80 -3.91 2.05 5.53
CA THR A 80 -5.21 2.51 5.00
C THR A 80 -5.30 4.03 5.04
N PHE A 81 -4.94 4.64 6.17
CA PHE A 81 -4.93 6.10 6.30
C PHE A 81 -3.95 6.77 5.33
N GLN A 82 -2.73 6.25 5.17
CA GLN A 82 -1.76 6.79 4.22
C GLN A 82 -2.22 6.69 2.76
N ILE A 83 -2.93 5.61 2.41
CA ILE A 83 -3.52 5.42 1.08
C ILE A 83 -4.68 6.39 0.87
N GLN A 84 -5.55 6.59 1.87
CA GLN A 84 -6.63 7.59 1.80
C GLN A 84 -6.06 8.98 1.54
N GLN A 85 -5.08 9.41 2.34
CA GLN A 85 -4.46 10.73 2.14
C GLN A 85 -3.80 10.87 0.77
N PHE A 86 -3.20 9.79 0.25
CA PHE A 86 -2.62 9.78 -1.09
C PHE A 86 -3.68 9.97 -2.18
N MET A 87 -4.80 9.27 -2.08
CA MET A 87 -5.91 9.45 -3.03
C MET A 87 -6.51 10.85 -2.93
N GLU A 88 -6.73 11.37 -1.71
CA GLU A 88 -7.23 12.73 -1.50
C GLU A 88 -6.29 13.79 -2.06
N GLU A 89 -4.98 13.62 -1.93
CA GLU A 89 -3.99 14.53 -2.52
C GLU A 89 -4.08 14.53 -4.04
N ILE A 90 -4.19 13.35 -4.67
CA ILE A 90 -4.33 13.23 -6.12
C ILE A 90 -5.65 13.83 -6.58
N ASP A 91 -6.76 13.48 -5.95
CA ASP A 91 -8.08 14.01 -6.27
C ASP A 91 -8.11 15.54 -6.16
N SER A 92 -7.48 16.10 -5.12
CA SER A 92 -7.33 17.55 -4.96
C SER A 92 -6.43 18.19 -6.03
N VAL A 93 -5.41 17.51 -6.53
CA VAL A 93 -4.58 18.01 -7.64
C VAL A 93 -5.34 17.96 -8.97
N GLU A 94 -6.05 16.86 -9.22
CA GLU A 94 -6.78 16.64 -10.48
C GLU A 94 -8.07 17.48 -10.56
N TYR A 95 -8.76 17.68 -9.43
CA TYR A 95 -10.07 18.34 -9.37
C TYR A 95 -10.14 19.61 -8.52
N GLY A 96 -9.13 19.89 -7.68
CA GLY A 96 -9.12 21.02 -6.73
C GLY A 96 -8.50 22.32 -7.28
N GLY A 97 -8.19 22.37 -8.58
CA GLY A 97 -7.73 23.57 -9.27
C GLY A 97 -8.88 24.49 -9.71
N GLU A 98 -9.48 25.22 -8.77
CA GLU A 98 -10.26 26.44 -9.07
C GLU A 98 -9.40 27.72 -8.99
#